data_AF-A0A2B7WRW0-F1
#
_entry.id   AF-A0A2B7WRW0-F1
#
_cell.length_a   1.000
_cell.length_b   1.000
_cell.length_c   1.000
_cell.angle_alpha   90.00
_cell.angle_beta   90.00
_cell.angle_gamma   90.00
#
_symmetry.space_group_name_H-M   'P 1'
#
loop_
_entity.id
_entity.type
_entity.pdbx_description
1 polymer ?
#
loop_
_entity_poly.entity_id
_entity_poly.type
_entity_poly.pdbx_seq_one_letter_code
_entity_poly.pdbx_strand_id
1 'polypeptide(L)'
;MADSPYFVNPPPDMDLTESRTKVNNGIAIALFVLAVIAVVLRTIARLRFQRVTLAADDLSYLLGVGNLACCMAGGNYGLGKHIGSLGPYEMEKISVVRKV
;
A
#
# COMPACT_ATOMS: atom_id res chain seq x y z
N MET A 1 10.68 26.04 -6.20
CA MET A 1 11.36 24.77 -5.86
C MET A 1 12.05 24.25 -7.11
N ALA A 2 13.19 24.83 -7.47
CA ALA A 2 13.80 24.64 -8.80
C ALA A 2 15.31 24.36 -8.78
N ASP A 3 15.92 23.93 -7.66
CA ASP A 3 17.38 23.76 -7.58
C ASP A 3 17.83 22.52 -6.78
N SER A 4 17.16 21.37 -6.94
CA SER A 4 17.67 20.11 -6.39
C SER A 4 18.25 19.26 -7.52
N PRO A 5 19.58 19.05 -7.58
CA PRO A 5 20.23 18.30 -8.67
C PRO A 5 19.82 16.82 -8.71
N TYR A 6 19.11 16.33 -7.68
CA TYR A 6 18.66 14.95 -7.56
C TYR A 6 17.44 14.60 -8.44
N PHE A 7 16.64 15.59 -8.85
CA PHE A 7 15.41 15.35 -9.63
C PHE A 7 15.53 15.68 -11.12
N VAL A 8 16.64 16.31 -11.54
CA VAL A 8 16.75 16.92 -12.87
C VAL A 8 17.40 15.97 -13.89
N ASN A 9 18.31 15.09 -13.47
CA ASN A 9 18.93 14.13 -14.39
C ASN A 9 19.06 12.75 -13.74
N PRO A 10 18.23 11.78 -14.18
CA PRO A 10 18.42 10.40 -13.80
C PRO A 10 19.74 9.84 -14.39
N PRO A 11 20.39 8.88 -13.73
CA PRO A 11 21.59 8.24 -14.26
C PRO A 11 21.34 7.68 -15.68
N PRO A 12 22.33 7.77 -16.59
CA PRO A 12 22.13 7.48 -18.01
C PRO A 12 21.69 6.03 -18.31
N ASP A 13 21.94 5.09 -17.40
CA ASP A 13 21.58 3.67 -17.53
C ASP A 13 20.36 3.26 -16.69
N MET A 14 19.60 4.23 -16.14
CA MET A 14 18.43 3.95 -15.30
C MET A 14 17.13 3.96 -16.10
N ASP A 15 16.43 2.83 -16.16
CA ASP A 15 15.10 2.74 -16.77
C ASP A 15 14.03 3.37 -15.87
N LEU A 16 13.61 4.59 -16.22
CA LEU A 16 12.60 5.34 -15.50
C LEU A 16 11.18 4.84 -15.76
N THR A 17 11.00 4.01 -16.79
CA THR A 17 9.71 3.41 -17.14
C THR A 17 9.42 2.16 -16.31
N GLU A 18 10.41 1.64 -15.59
CA GLU A 18 10.24 0.51 -14.69
C GLU A 18 9.21 0.83 -13.60
N SER A 19 8.20 -0.04 -13.50
CA SER A 19 7.15 0.05 -12.48
C SER A 19 7.07 -1.28 -11.75
N ARG A 20 7.31 -1.23 -10.44
CA ARG A 20 7.14 -2.39 -9.54
C ARG A 20 5.74 -2.44 -8.94
N THR A 21 4.83 -1.56 -9.36
CA THR A 21 3.47 -1.45 -8.83
C THR A 21 2.69 -2.76 -8.96
N LYS A 22 2.81 -3.47 -10.10
CA LYS A 22 2.15 -4.77 -10.30
C LYS A 22 2.64 -5.84 -9.32
N VAL A 23 3.95 -5.92 -9.11
CA VAL A 23 4.57 -6.89 -8.18
C VAL A 23 4.19 -6.55 -6.74
N ASN A 24 4.31 -5.27 -6.35
CA ASN A 24 3.96 -4.80 -5.02
C ASN A 24 2.49 -5.08 -4.70
N ASN A 25 1.60 -4.79 -5.65
CA ASN A 25 0.18 -5.05 -5.48
C ASN A 25 -0.11 -6.55 -5.35
N GLY A 26 0.52 -7.39 -6.19
CA GLY A 26 0.38 -8.84 -6.09
C GLY A 26 0.79 -9.38 -4.71
N ILE A 27 1.92 -8.91 -4.16
CA ILE A 27 2.37 -9.28 -2.81
C ILE A 27 1.40 -8.77 -1.74
N ALA A 28 0.94 -7.53 -1.85
CA ALA A 28 -0.01 -6.94 -0.90
C ALA A 28 -1.33 -7.74 -0.85
N ILE A 29 -1.88 -8.11 -2.00
CA ILE A 29 -3.08 -8.96 -2.10
C ILE A 29 -2.82 -10.33 -1.48
N ALA A 30 -1.70 -10.98 -1.82
CA ALA A 30 -1.37 -12.31 -1.31
C ALA A 30 -1.26 -12.34 0.23
N LEU A 31 -0.53 -11.38 0.80
CA LEU A 31 -0.39 -11.24 2.25
C LEU A 31 -1.73 -10.91 2.92
N PHE A 32 -2.55 -10.08 2.28
CA PHE A 32 -3.87 -9.77 2.79
C PHE A 32 -4.78 -11.00 2.82
N VAL A 33 -4.82 -11.80 1.76
CA VAL A 33 -5.60 -13.04 1.71
C VAL A 33 -5.18 -13.99 2.84
N LEU A 34 -3.86 -14.17 3.06
CA LEU A 34 -3.36 -14.97 4.17
C LEU A 34 -3.79 -14.42 5.54
N ALA A 35 -3.73 -13.09 5.72
CA ALA A 35 -4.19 -12.44 6.94
C ALA A 35 -5.70 -12.67 7.17
N VAL A 36 -6.53 -12.55 6.12
CA VAL A 36 -7.98 -12.81 6.21
C VAL A 36 -8.25 -14.25 6.61
N ILE A 37 -7.57 -15.22 5.99
CA ILE A 37 -7.72 -16.63 6.34
C ILE A 37 -7.36 -16.85 7.82
N ALA A 38 -6.24 -16.29 8.28
CA ALA A 38 -5.82 -16.41 9.68
C ALA A 38 -6.84 -15.81 10.66
N VAL A 39 -7.40 -14.64 10.35
CA VAL A 39 -8.45 -14.01 11.18
C VAL A 39 -9.72 -14.85 11.18
N VAL A 40 -10.20 -15.31 10.01
CA VAL A 40 -11.41 -16.14 9.91
C VAL A 40 -11.24 -17.43 10.71
N LEU A 41 -10.11 -18.13 10.55
CA LEU A 41 -9.82 -19.34 11.32
C LEU A 41 -9.77 -19.06 12.82
N ARG A 42 -9.16 -17.95 13.24
CA ARG A 42 -9.14 -17.51 14.64
C ARG A 42 -10.55 -17.24 15.18
N THR A 43 -11.38 -16.52 14.45
CA THR A 43 -12.75 -16.20 14.85
C THR A 43 -13.61 -17.46 14.92
N ILE A 44 -13.52 -18.36 13.93
CA ILE A 44 -14.18 -19.66 13.97
C ILE A 44 -13.70 -20.46 15.20
N ALA A 45 -12.39 -20.46 15.48
CA ALA A 45 -11.87 -21.21 16.60
C ALA A 45 -12.40 -20.69 17.95
N ARG A 46 -12.44 -19.37 18.11
CA ARG A 46 -13.01 -18.72 19.30
C ARG A 46 -14.50 -18.99 19.46
N LEU A 47 -15.28 -18.81 18.39
CA LEU A 47 -16.73 -18.98 18.42
C LEU A 47 -17.15 -20.43 18.60
N ARG A 48 -16.54 -21.35 17.84
CA ARG A 48 -16.99 -22.74 17.73
C ARG A 48 -16.38 -23.63 18.81
N PHE A 49 -15.09 -23.47 19.09
CA PHE A 49 -14.39 -24.35 20.04
C PHE A 49 -14.29 -23.75 21.44
N GLN A 50 -14.10 -22.43 21.57
CA GLN A 50 -13.97 -21.79 22.89
C GLN A 50 -15.29 -21.22 23.44
N ARG A 51 -16.30 -20.99 22.59
CA ARG A 51 -17.61 -20.38 22.94
C ARG A 51 -17.47 -19.05 23.68
N VAL A 52 -16.43 -18.28 23.37
CA VAL A 52 -16.18 -16.95 23.96
C VAL A 52 -16.79 -15.89 23.05
N THR A 53 -17.35 -14.82 23.64
CA THR A 53 -17.93 -13.69 22.90
C THR A 53 -16.88 -12.95 22.07
N LEU A 54 -17.29 -12.43 20.91
CA LEU A 54 -16.43 -11.58 20.07
C LEU A 54 -15.93 -10.39 20.88
N ALA A 55 -14.62 -10.23 20.93
CA ALA A 55 -13.98 -9.06 21.52
C ALA A 55 -13.76 -8.01 20.42
N ALA A 56 -13.46 -6.76 20.81
CA ALA A 56 -13.09 -5.69 19.87
C ALA A 56 -11.96 -6.09 18.90
N ASP A 57 -11.15 -7.08 19.28
CA ASP A 57 -10.12 -7.71 18.46
C ASP A 57 -10.64 -8.34 17.15
N ASP A 58 -11.88 -8.87 17.10
CA ASP A 58 -12.48 -9.39 15.86
C ASP A 58 -12.80 -8.27 14.85
N LEU A 59 -12.88 -7.01 15.30
CA LEU A 59 -13.07 -5.83 14.43
C LEU A 59 -11.77 -5.35 13.79
N SER A 60 -10.60 -5.83 14.24
CA SER A 60 -9.28 -5.41 13.75
C SER A 60 -9.07 -5.74 12.26
N TYR A 61 -9.80 -6.71 11.70
CA TYR A 61 -9.83 -6.99 10.27
C TYR A 61 -10.26 -5.78 9.42
N LEU A 62 -11.19 -4.94 9.90
CA LEU A 62 -11.60 -3.73 9.19
C LEU A 62 -10.45 -2.74 9.00
N LEU A 63 -9.58 -2.60 10.00
CA LEU A 63 -8.36 -1.78 9.90
C LEU A 63 -7.38 -2.37 8.89
N GLY A 64 -7.31 -3.70 8.78
CA GLY A 64 -6.53 -4.40 7.74
C GLY A 64 -7.05 -4.11 6.33
N VAL A 65 -8.38 -4.14 6.13
CA VAL A 65 -9.01 -3.80 4.83
C VAL A 65 -8.70 -2.36 4.43
N GLY A 66 -8.80 -1.42 5.37
CA GLY A 66 -8.47 -0.01 5.14
C GLY A 66 -7.01 0.20 4.72
N ASN A 67 -6.07 -0.50 5.36
CA ASN A 67 -4.66 -0.46 4.98
C ASN A 67 -4.42 -1.00 3.56
N LEU A 68 -5.04 -2.14 3.20
CA LEU A 68 -4.93 -2.66 1.84
C LEU A 68 -5.46 -1.67 0.80
N ALA A 69 -6.64 -1.09 1.06
CA ALA A 69 -7.27 -0.12 0.17
C ALA A 69 -6.38 1.13 -0.02
N CYS A 70 -5.72 1.60 1.04
CA CYS A 70 -4.76 2.70 0.97
C CYS A 70 -3.53 2.34 0.11
N CYS A 71 -2.92 1.17 0.34
CA CYS A 71 -1.77 0.69 -0.45
C CYS A 71 -2.12 0.55 -1.94
N MET A 72 -3.33 0.08 -2.24
CA MET A 72 -3.88 -0.02 -3.60
C MET A 72 -4.08 1.35 -4.25
N ALA A 73 -4.71 2.29 -3.53
CA ALA A 73 -4.98 3.63 -4.04
C ALA A 73 -3.69 4.40 -4.34
N GLY A 74 -2.66 4.24 -3.50
CA GLY A 74 -1.34 4.82 -3.76
C GLY A 74 -0.71 4.33 -5.06
N GLY A 75 -0.88 3.04 -5.39
CA GLY A 75 -0.38 2.46 -6.63
C GLY A 75 -0.91 3.12 -7.91
N ASN A 76 -2.13 3.66 -7.88
CA ASN A 76 -2.73 4.39 -9.01
C ASN A 76 -2.11 5.79 -9.22
N TYR A 77 -1.46 6.34 -8.20
CA TYR A 77 -0.77 7.64 -8.25
C TYR A 77 0.75 7.48 -8.41
N GLY A 78 1.16 6.35 -8.98
CA GLY A 78 2.57 6.10 -9.33
C GLY A 78 3.43 5.55 -8.20
N LEU A 79 2.83 5.11 -7.08
CA LEU A 79 3.55 4.44 -6.00
C LEU A 79 4.14 3.12 -6.51
N GLY A 80 5.47 3.08 -6.64
CA GLY A 80 6.22 1.98 -7.25
C GLY A 80 6.85 2.29 -8.62
N LYS A 81 6.70 3.51 -9.14
CA LYS A 81 7.48 4.05 -10.28
C LYS A 81 8.65 4.89 -9.77
N HIS A 82 9.67 5.07 -10.61
CA HIS A 82 10.77 5.98 -10.31
C HIS A 82 10.27 7.42 -10.14
N ILE A 83 10.80 8.14 -9.15
CA ILE A 83 10.38 9.52 -8.85
C ILE A 83 10.61 10.48 -10.01
N GLY A 84 11.58 10.18 -10.88
CA GLY A 84 11.88 10.93 -12.11
C GLY A 84 10.90 10.70 -13.26
N SER A 85 10.01 9.70 -13.19
CA SER A 85 8.95 9.49 -14.18
C SER A 85 7.57 9.98 -13.72
N LEU A 86 7.50 10.59 -12.54
CA LEU A 86 6.27 11.13 -11.96
C LEU A 86 6.14 12.63 -12.25
N GLY A 87 4.95 13.03 -12.70
CA GLY A 87 4.62 14.44 -12.87
C GLY A 87 4.27 15.12 -11.54
N PRO A 88 4.21 16.47 -11.52
CA PRO A 88 3.88 17.25 -10.33
C PRO A 88 2.51 16.89 -9.72
N TYR A 89 1.53 16.48 -10.54
CA TYR A 89 0.21 16.04 -10.08
C TYR A 89 0.25 14.73 -9.30
N GLU A 90 1.01 13.74 -9.79
CA GLU A 90 1.18 12.45 -9.11
C GLU A 90 1.87 12.70 -7.76
N MET A 91 2.97 13.45 -7.78
CA MET A 91 3.77 13.81 -6.60
C MET A 91 2.94 14.51 -5.50
N GLU A 92 2.02 15.39 -5.87
CA GLU A 92 1.12 16.07 -4.93
C GLU A 92 0.18 15.10 -4.21
N LYS A 93 -0.25 14.02 -4.87
CA LYS A 93 -1.17 13.04 -4.29
C LYS A 93 -0.50 12.01 -3.38
N ILE A 94 0.78 11.71 -3.60
CA ILE A 94 1.56 10.79 -2.75
C ILE A 94 2.34 11.48 -1.63
N SER A 95 2.58 12.79 -1.71
CA SER A 95 3.28 13.52 -0.66
C SER A 95 2.33 14.15 0.38
N VAL A 96 2.71 14.08 1.66
CA VAL A 96 2.00 14.77 2.77
C VAL A 96 2.24 16.29 2.74
N VAL A 97 3.15 16.77 1.88
CA VAL A 97 3.51 18.19 1.80
C VAL A 97 2.42 18.93 1.02
N ARG A 98 1.48 19.50 1.77
CA ARG A 98 0.50 20.49 1.28
C ARG A 98 1.26 21.66 0.65
N LYS A 99 0.81 22.11 -0.53
CA LYS A 99 1.20 23.40 -1.12
C LYS A 99 1.15 24.49 -0.04
N VAL A 100 2.32 25.06 0.27
CA VAL A 100 2.43 26.37 0.95
C VAL A 100 2.29 27.44 -0.11
#